data_AF-A0A4V2UF93-F1
#
_entry.id   AF-A0A4V2UF93-F1
#
_cell.length_a   1.000
_cell.length_b   1.000
_cell.length_c   1.000
_cell.angle_alpha   90.00
_cell.angle_beta   90.00
_cell.angle_gamma   90.00
#
_symmetry.space_group_name_H-M   'P 1'
#
loop_
_entity.id
_entity.type
_entity.pdbx_description
1 polymer ?
#
loop_
_entity_poly.entity_id
_entity_poly.type
_entity_poly.pdbx_seq_one_letter_code
_entity_poly.pdbx_strand_id
1 'polypeptide(L)'
;MAKVIEFKAIRALAIALSAALLFGGAAKWPALPSSGYLTGRGAAPEDVDNGTAVFATGQDGEAYGKPLGIEIPQYGYFRQENKYVIILQAEKYDGKSIIGAETFDGEKVVGLLDEFDLLGVQAK
;
A
#
# COMPACT_ATOMS: atom_id res chain seq x y z
N MET A 1 12.81 72.54 10.63
CA MET A 1 12.40 72.26 9.24
C MET A 1 12.40 70.75 9.05
N ALA A 2 11.23 70.14 8.89
CA ALA A 2 11.06 68.72 8.58
C ALA A 2 10.85 68.58 7.06
N LYS A 3 11.46 67.55 6.44
CA LYS A 3 11.08 67.07 5.10
C LYS A 3 11.35 65.56 4.97
N VAL A 4 10.34 64.80 5.38
CA VAL A 4 9.61 63.76 4.63
C VAL A 4 10.38 62.89 3.59
N ILE A 5 10.53 61.61 3.98
CA ILE A 5 10.28 60.32 3.28
C ILE A 5 11.02 60.00 1.95
N GLU A 6 11.79 58.90 1.96
CA GLU A 6 11.81 57.95 0.83
C GLU A 6 11.45 56.54 1.31
N PHE A 7 10.28 56.05 0.88
CA PHE A 7 9.94 54.63 0.82
C PHE A 7 10.33 54.13 -0.56
N LYS A 8 11.36 53.28 -0.66
CA LYS A 8 11.60 52.48 -1.88
C LYS A 8 10.95 51.12 -1.73
N ALA A 9 10.05 50.86 -2.67
CA ALA A 9 9.22 49.68 -2.76
C ALA A 9 9.83 48.64 -3.75
N ILE A 10 9.95 47.39 -3.29
CA ILE A 10 9.47 46.14 -3.94
C ILE A 10 10.35 45.43 -5.03
N ARG A 11 10.58 44.10 -4.80
CA ARG A 11 11.04 42.92 -5.62
C ARG A 11 12.53 42.87 -6.02
N ALA A 12 13.25 41.74 -5.99
CA ALA A 12 12.86 40.38 -6.37
C ALA A 12 13.64 39.26 -5.65
N LEU A 13 13.08 38.07 -5.84
CA LEU A 13 13.33 36.71 -5.37
C LEU A 13 14.69 36.09 -5.77
N ALA A 14 15.25 35.25 -4.89
CA ALA A 14 15.90 33.99 -5.29
C ALA A 14 15.95 33.04 -4.08
N ILE A 15 14.97 32.14 -4.02
CA ILE A 15 15.00 30.96 -3.14
C ILE A 15 16.09 30.05 -3.71
N ALA A 16 17.23 29.94 -3.03
CA ALA A 16 18.19 28.87 -3.31
C ALA A 16 17.62 27.56 -2.75
N LEU A 17 16.82 26.90 -3.60
CA LEU A 17 16.35 25.55 -3.41
C LEU A 17 17.56 24.62 -3.59
N SER A 18 18.34 24.39 -2.54
CA SER A 18 19.35 23.32 -2.56
C SER A 18 18.65 21.97 -2.48
N ALA A 19 18.18 21.51 -3.63
CA ALA A 19 17.80 20.13 -3.88
C ALA A 19 19.07 19.27 -3.81
N ALA A 20 19.39 18.78 -2.62
CA ALA A 20 20.47 17.82 -2.41
C ALA A 20 20.02 16.73 -1.45
N LEU A 21 19.05 15.93 -1.88
CA LEU A 21 18.83 14.57 -1.38
C LEU A 21 18.63 13.64 -2.59
N LEU A 22 19.67 13.53 -3.42
CA LEU A 22 19.80 12.43 -4.36
C LEU A 22 21.04 11.62 -3.95
N PHE A 23 20.85 10.78 -2.95
CA PHE A 23 21.55 9.51 -2.90
C PHE A 23 20.48 8.42 -2.82
N GLY A 24 20.24 7.82 -3.99
CA GLY A 24 19.53 6.56 -4.09
C GLY A 24 20.29 5.51 -3.30
N GLY A 25 19.79 5.20 -2.10
CA GLY A 25 19.96 3.86 -1.58
C GLY A 25 19.22 2.91 -2.53
N ALA A 26 19.75 1.71 -2.77
CA ALA A 26 18.93 0.63 -3.30
C ALA A 26 17.61 0.67 -2.51
N ALA A 27 16.48 0.83 -3.21
CA ALA A 27 15.19 0.99 -2.57
C ALA A 27 14.95 -0.28 -1.75
N LYS A 28 15.24 -0.20 -0.45
CA LYS A 28 15.07 -1.30 0.47
C LYS A 28 13.58 -1.61 0.46
N TRP A 29 13.24 -2.90 0.34
CA TRP A 29 11.84 -3.29 0.40
C TRP A 29 11.19 -2.74 1.69
N PRO A 30 9.96 -2.23 1.61
CA PRO A 30 9.25 -1.72 2.77
C PRO A 30 9.09 -2.82 3.82
N ALA A 31 9.06 -2.45 5.09
CA ALA A 31 8.81 -3.42 6.15
C ALA A 31 7.40 -4.02 6.01
N LEU A 32 7.25 -5.30 6.31
CA LEU A 32 5.92 -5.91 6.40
C LEU A 32 5.14 -5.26 7.56
N PRO A 33 3.86 -4.94 7.35
CA PRO A 33 3.06 -4.29 8.38
C PRO A 33 2.77 -5.25 9.54
N SER A 34 2.64 -4.72 10.75
CA SER A 34 2.22 -5.49 11.94
C SER A 34 0.70 -5.44 12.19
N SER A 35 -0.02 -4.61 11.43
CA SER A 35 -1.47 -4.38 11.54
C SER A 35 -2.06 -3.98 10.19
N GLY A 36 -3.38 -3.83 10.08
CA GLY A 36 -4.03 -3.46 8.81
C GLY A 36 -4.21 -4.65 7.85
N TYR A 37 -4.25 -5.86 8.40
CA TYR A 37 -4.60 -7.08 7.69
C TYR A 37 -5.36 -8.01 8.64
N LEU A 38 -6.08 -8.97 8.06
CA LEU A 38 -6.92 -9.92 8.77
C LEU A 38 -6.42 -11.35 8.52
N THR A 39 -6.41 -12.17 9.57
CA THR A 39 -6.10 -13.61 9.48
C THR A 39 -7.19 -14.44 10.16
N GLY A 40 -7.40 -15.66 9.69
CA GLY A 40 -8.24 -16.66 10.38
C GLY A 40 -9.74 -16.58 10.11
N ARG A 41 -10.22 -15.58 9.38
CA ARG A 41 -11.58 -15.50 8.83
C ARG A 41 -11.58 -14.75 7.50
N GLY A 42 -12.67 -14.86 6.75
CA GLY A 42 -12.90 -14.00 5.58
C GLY A 42 -13.25 -12.57 5.98
N ALA A 43 -12.99 -11.64 5.09
CA ALA A 43 -13.32 -10.23 5.26
C ALA A 43 -14.80 -9.94 5.01
N ALA A 44 -15.38 -9.14 5.90
CA ALA A 44 -16.67 -8.48 5.75
C ALA A 44 -16.49 -7.05 5.21
N PRO A 45 -17.53 -6.40 4.68
CA PRO A 45 -17.43 -5.03 4.16
C PRO A 45 -16.81 -4.04 5.15
N GLU A 46 -17.11 -4.17 6.43
CA GLU A 46 -16.59 -3.29 7.49
C GLU A 46 -15.07 -3.42 7.67
N ASP A 47 -14.49 -4.56 7.32
CA ASP A 47 -13.04 -4.75 7.37
C ASP A 47 -12.32 -3.95 6.29
N VAL A 48 -12.96 -3.74 5.14
CA VAL A 48 -12.44 -2.88 4.06
C VAL A 48 -12.54 -1.42 4.49
N ASP A 49 -13.69 -1.02 5.04
CA ASP A 49 -13.90 0.35 5.54
C ASP A 49 -12.91 0.73 6.65
N ASN A 50 -12.55 -0.23 7.50
CA ASN A 50 -11.55 -0.05 8.56
C ASN A 50 -10.10 -0.23 8.09
N GLY A 51 -9.87 -0.57 6.82
CA GLY A 51 -8.54 -0.77 6.25
C GLY A 51 -7.80 -2.01 6.74
N THR A 52 -8.51 -3.00 7.29
CA THR A 52 -7.95 -4.31 7.70
C THR A 52 -8.12 -5.40 6.65
N ALA A 53 -8.80 -5.10 5.54
CA ALA A 53 -8.91 -5.94 4.36
C ALA A 53 -8.79 -5.08 3.08
N VAL A 54 -8.37 -5.71 1.98
CA VAL A 54 -8.28 -5.09 0.65
C VAL A 54 -9.60 -5.24 -0.11
N PHE A 55 -10.30 -6.36 0.09
CA PHE A 55 -11.61 -6.63 -0.49
C PHE A 55 -12.50 -7.38 0.51
N ALA A 56 -13.81 -7.38 0.24
CA ALA A 56 -14.77 -8.25 0.91
C ALA A 56 -15.46 -9.13 -0.12
N THR A 57 -15.64 -10.40 0.19
CA THR A 57 -16.48 -11.33 -0.58
C THR A 57 -17.88 -11.47 0.00
N GLY A 58 -18.13 -10.73 1.10
CA GLY A 58 -19.35 -10.67 1.87
C GLY A 58 -20.42 -9.74 1.32
N GLN A 59 -21.66 -9.93 1.77
CA GLN A 59 -22.79 -9.01 1.58
C GLN A 59 -23.61 -8.96 2.87
N ASP A 60 -24.28 -7.84 3.14
CA ASP A 60 -25.14 -7.63 4.32
C ASP A 60 -24.42 -7.85 5.67
N GLY A 61 -23.12 -7.55 5.74
CA GLY A 61 -22.30 -7.69 6.96
C GLY A 61 -21.81 -9.11 7.24
N GLU A 62 -22.10 -10.09 6.37
CA GLU A 62 -21.59 -11.46 6.50
C GLU A 62 -20.35 -11.70 5.63
N ALA A 63 -19.33 -12.36 6.18
CA ALA A 63 -18.15 -12.78 5.42
C ALA A 63 -18.35 -14.20 4.84
N TYR A 64 -18.29 -14.32 3.50
CA TYR A 64 -18.44 -15.61 2.83
C TYR A 64 -17.11 -16.29 2.44
N GLY A 65 -16.04 -15.52 2.37
CA GLY A 65 -14.70 -16.02 2.09
C GLY A 65 -14.14 -16.89 3.21
N LYS A 66 -13.28 -17.85 2.85
CA LYS A 66 -12.52 -18.67 3.80
C LYS A 66 -11.05 -18.33 3.69
N PRO A 67 -10.32 -18.15 4.80
CA PRO A 67 -8.89 -17.84 4.74
C PRO A 67 -8.13 -18.96 4.01
N LEU A 68 -7.18 -18.59 3.16
CA LEU A 68 -6.21 -19.50 2.59
C LEU A 68 -5.11 -19.78 3.62
N GLY A 69 -4.61 -21.02 3.64
CA GLY A 69 -3.50 -21.43 4.52
C GLY A 69 -2.14 -20.92 4.05
N ILE A 70 -2.04 -19.65 3.68
CA ILE A 70 -0.78 -18.99 3.33
C ILE A 70 -0.41 -17.98 4.41
N GLU A 71 0.89 -17.81 4.64
CA GLU A 71 1.39 -16.83 5.60
C GLU A 71 1.16 -15.40 5.08
N ILE A 72 0.55 -14.53 5.88
CA ILE A 72 0.39 -13.11 5.57
C ILE A 72 0.67 -12.28 6.84
N PRO A 73 1.21 -11.06 6.69
CA PRO A 73 1.66 -10.45 5.44
C PRO A 73 2.94 -11.11 4.92
N GLN A 74 3.12 -11.09 3.60
CA GLN A 74 4.35 -11.54 2.95
C GLN A 74 4.61 -10.75 1.67
N TYR A 75 5.84 -10.74 1.18
CA TYR A 75 6.15 -10.14 -0.11
C TYR A 75 5.63 -11.00 -1.26
N GLY A 76 5.26 -10.34 -2.35
CA GLY A 76 4.83 -10.98 -3.58
C GLY A 76 5.30 -10.23 -4.83
N TYR A 77 5.16 -10.89 -5.98
CA TYR A 77 5.27 -10.27 -7.29
C TYR A 77 3.96 -10.47 -8.06
N PHE A 78 3.29 -9.38 -8.41
CA PHE A 78 2.06 -9.42 -9.18
C PHE A 78 2.41 -9.40 -10.68
N ARG A 79 2.26 -10.56 -11.33
CA ARG A 79 2.70 -10.77 -12.72
C ARG A 79 1.93 -9.92 -13.73
N GLN A 80 0.65 -9.68 -13.50
CA GLN A 80 -0.20 -8.94 -14.43
C GLN A 80 0.30 -7.51 -14.65
N GLU A 81 0.81 -6.86 -13.59
CA GLU A 81 1.31 -5.49 -13.65
C GLU A 81 2.83 -5.37 -13.51
N ASN A 82 3.54 -6.48 -13.35
CA ASN A 82 4.98 -6.51 -13.10
C ASN A 82 5.42 -5.66 -11.89
N LYS A 83 4.67 -5.76 -10.78
CA LYS A 83 4.90 -4.97 -9.57
C LYS A 83 5.25 -5.86 -8.37
N TYR A 84 6.17 -5.39 -7.53
CA TYR A 84 6.35 -5.95 -6.19
C TYR A 84 5.26 -5.44 -5.26
N VAL A 85 4.75 -6.34 -4.43
CA VAL A 85 3.63 -6.08 -3.53
C VAL A 85 3.89 -6.70 -2.16
N ILE A 86 3.14 -6.24 -1.17
CA ILE A 86 2.92 -6.92 0.10
C ILE A 86 1.53 -7.54 0.03
N ILE A 87 1.46 -8.86 0.12
CA ILE A 87 0.21 -9.61 0.22
C ILE A 87 -0.35 -9.43 1.63
N LEU A 88 -1.58 -8.94 1.71
CA LEU A 88 -2.26 -8.58 2.96
C LEU A 88 -3.52 -9.40 3.21
N GLN A 89 -4.04 -10.10 2.19
CA GLN A 89 -5.25 -10.87 2.30
C GLN A 89 -5.21 -12.05 1.33
N ALA A 90 -5.72 -13.19 1.78
CA ALA A 90 -5.75 -14.41 0.98
C ALA A 90 -6.96 -15.25 1.35
N GLU A 91 -7.91 -15.36 0.43
CA GLU A 91 -9.20 -16.02 0.69
C GLU A 91 -9.64 -16.90 -0.46
N LYS A 92 -10.35 -17.98 -0.14
CA LYS A 92 -11.10 -18.79 -1.09
C LYS A 92 -12.56 -18.35 -1.07
N TYR A 93 -13.07 -17.95 -2.23
CA TYR A 93 -14.47 -17.60 -2.45
C TYR A 93 -14.91 -18.07 -3.83
N ASP A 94 -16.12 -18.64 -3.92
CA ASP A 94 -16.70 -19.16 -5.16
C ASP A 94 -15.72 -20.06 -5.96
N GLY A 95 -15.03 -20.95 -5.24
CA GLY A 95 -14.04 -21.86 -5.81
C GLY A 95 -12.68 -21.24 -6.20
N LYS A 96 -12.56 -19.91 -6.20
CA LYS A 96 -11.36 -19.16 -6.59
C LYS A 96 -10.51 -18.80 -5.37
N SER A 97 -9.19 -18.81 -5.54
CA SER A 97 -8.24 -18.30 -4.56
C SER A 97 -7.88 -16.87 -4.93
N ILE A 98 -8.25 -15.91 -4.08
CA ILE A 98 -8.16 -14.48 -4.32
C ILE A 98 -7.13 -13.88 -3.35
N ILE A 99 -6.28 -13.01 -3.86
CA ILE A 99 -5.24 -12.28 -3.13
C ILE A 99 -5.57 -10.80 -3.15
N GLY A 100 -5.48 -10.18 -1.97
CA GLY A 100 -5.47 -8.73 -1.81
C GLY A 100 -4.06 -8.30 -1.40
N ALA A 101 -3.50 -7.33 -2.09
CA ALA A 101 -2.14 -6.87 -1.86
C ALA A 101 -2.04 -5.33 -1.96
N GLU A 102 -0.93 -4.80 -1.48
CA GLU A 102 -0.56 -3.40 -1.63
C GLU A 102 0.80 -3.31 -2.34
N THR A 103 0.92 -2.47 -3.36
CA THR A 103 2.19 -2.18 -4.02
C THR A 103 3.12 -1.38 -3.09
N PHE A 104 4.41 -1.29 -3.41
CA PHE A 104 5.35 -0.54 -2.56
C PHE A 104 5.11 0.99 -2.56
N ASP A 105 4.29 1.51 -3.48
CA ASP A 105 3.82 2.90 -3.52
C ASP A 105 2.41 3.09 -2.93
N GLY A 106 1.82 2.04 -2.33
CA GLY A 106 0.59 2.13 -1.54
C GLY A 106 -0.71 1.89 -2.32
N GLU A 107 -0.64 1.49 -3.59
CA GLU A 107 -1.81 1.12 -4.39
C GLU A 107 -2.32 -0.27 -3.97
N LYS A 108 -3.64 -0.38 -3.76
CA LYS A 108 -4.30 -1.65 -3.47
C LYS A 108 -4.61 -2.41 -4.76
N VAL A 109 -4.24 -3.69 -4.81
CA VAL A 109 -4.52 -4.57 -5.95
C VAL A 109 -5.20 -5.87 -5.49
N VAL A 110 -6.06 -6.41 -6.34
CA VAL A 110 -6.76 -7.68 -6.11
C VAL A 110 -6.59 -8.55 -7.35
N GLY A 111 -6.25 -9.83 -7.15
CA GLY A 111 -6.09 -10.78 -8.23
C GLY A 111 -6.26 -12.22 -7.77
N LEU A 112 -6.13 -13.17 -8.68
CA LEU A 112 -6.11 -14.59 -8.38
C LEU A 112 -4.74 -15.02 -7.89
N LEU A 113 -4.67 -16.03 -7.02
CA LEU A 113 -3.41 -16.55 -6.47
C LEU A 113 -2.41 -16.94 -7.58
N ASP A 114 -2.88 -17.47 -8.71
CA ASP A 114 -2.06 -17.85 -9.87
C ASP A 114 -1.61 -16.67 -10.73
N GLU A 115 -1.82 -15.43 -10.28
CA GLU A 115 -1.25 -14.20 -10.82
C GLU A 115 -0.11 -13.65 -9.95
N PHE A 116 0.12 -14.25 -8.77
CA PHE A 116 1.18 -13.84 -7.84
C PHE A 116 2.29 -14.89 -7.72
N ASP A 117 3.53 -14.42 -7.56
CA ASP A 117 4.61 -15.20 -6.97
C ASP A 117 4.71 -14.86 -5.49
N LEU A 118 4.72 -15.87 -4.62
CA LEU A 118 4.92 -15.71 -3.18
C LEU A 118 6.41 -15.67 -2.87
N LEU A 119 6.90 -14.57 -2.31
CA LEU A 119 8.33 -14.34 -2.08
C LEU A 119 8.74 -14.52 -0.62
N GLY A 120 7.77 -14.76 0.29
CA GLY A 120 8.00 -14.98 1.70
C GLY A 120 8.16 -13.69 2.52
N VAL A 121 8.62 -13.83 3.77
CA VAL A 121 8.60 -12.74 4.76
C VAL A 121 9.92 -11.96 4.87
N GLN A 122 10.95 -12.37 4.14
CA GLN A 122 12.27 -11.76 4.20
C GLN A 122 12.41 -10.69 3.11
N ALA A 123 12.76 -9.46 3.53
CA ALA A 123 13.04 -8.36 2.62
C ALA A 123 14.27 -8.67 1.76
N LYS A 124 14.25 -8.24 0.48
CA LYS A 124 15.40 -8.33 -0.43
C LYS A 124 16.20 -7.03 -0.48
#